data_AF-A0A959G1I7-F1
#
_entry.id   AF-A0A959G1I7-F1
#
_cell.length_a   1.000
_cell.length_b   1.000
_cell.length_c   1.000
_cell.angle_alpha   90.00
_cell.angle_beta   90.00
_cell.angle_gamma   90.00
#
_symmetry.space_group_name_H-M   'P 1'
#
loop_
_entity.id
_entity.type
_entity.pdbx_description
1 polymer ?
#
loop_
_entity_poly.entity_id
_entity_poly.type
_entity_poly.pdbx_seq_one_letter_code
_entity_poly.pdbx_strand_id
1 'polypeptide(L)'
;MRINGHSHLLPYPEQIPSFMREKEIFWIDDDRKFMLQKNWKRPVTDSSFFLHEKLDWMARNNIDHAVILNLSQLYGNGLRLEEMKQVLRFQNDFNAEVQRNYPDKFTCGFVIHAGFVRSAVWEIERCVEELGLTVLCLPTHYMDTIGTWRSIFDEEVEPILEIADHYKLAVEIHPYDGEKFIQLENV
;
A
#
# COMPACT_ATOMS: atom_id res chain seq x y z
N MET A 1 -13.40 1.61 22.74
CA MET A 1 -12.73 1.08 21.55
C MET A 1 -11.38 1.79 21.39
N ARG A 2 -10.27 1.07 21.53
CA ARG A 2 -8.90 1.54 21.30
C ARG A 2 -8.51 1.23 19.87
N ILE A 3 -8.25 2.27 19.09
CA ILE A 3 -7.95 2.15 17.65
C ILE A 3 -6.47 2.45 17.43
N ASN A 4 -5.78 1.60 16.67
CA ASN A 4 -4.50 1.94 16.07
C ASN A 4 -4.75 2.53 14.67
N GLY A 5 -4.66 3.84 14.53
CA GLY A 5 -4.97 4.54 13.29
C GLY A 5 -3.91 4.44 12.18
N HIS A 6 -2.74 3.83 12.46
CA HIS A 6 -1.66 3.68 11.50
C HIS A 6 -0.98 2.32 11.70
N SER A 7 -1.25 1.37 10.82
CA SER A 7 -0.59 0.07 10.82
C SER A 7 -0.33 -0.40 9.40
N HIS A 8 0.59 -1.35 9.25
CA HIS A 8 0.85 -2.03 7.99
C HIS A 8 0.79 -3.53 8.21
N LEU A 9 0.48 -4.26 7.15
CA LEU A 9 0.59 -5.72 7.09
C LEU A 9 1.44 -6.11 5.88
N LEU A 10 2.29 -7.11 6.09
CA LEU A 10 3.02 -7.82 5.05
C LEU A 10 2.23 -9.08 4.68
N PRO A 11 2.07 -9.37 3.38
CA PRO A 11 1.63 -10.70 2.97
C PRO A 11 2.66 -11.75 3.42
N TYR A 12 2.19 -12.95 3.78
CA TYR A 12 3.08 -14.08 3.98
C TYR A 12 3.81 -14.41 2.66
N PRO A 13 5.04 -14.98 2.70
CA PRO A 13 5.82 -15.26 1.49
C PRO A 13 5.04 -16.02 0.40
N GLU A 14 4.24 -17.01 0.80
CA GLU A 14 3.41 -17.83 -0.07
C GLU A 14 2.19 -17.10 -0.68
N GLN A 15 1.80 -15.97 -0.12
CA GLN A 15 0.71 -15.14 -0.65
C GLN A 15 1.19 -14.17 -1.73
N ILE A 16 2.51 -13.95 -1.85
CA ILE A 16 3.08 -13.04 -2.83
C ILE A 16 3.10 -13.76 -4.20
N PRO A 17 2.50 -13.19 -5.25
CA PRO A 17 2.53 -13.77 -6.59
C PRO A 17 3.96 -14.04 -7.07
N SER A 18 4.20 -15.22 -7.66
CA SER A 18 5.56 -15.64 -8.05
C SER A 18 6.24 -14.65 -8.99
N PHE A 19 5.48 -14.02 -9.89
CA PHE A 19 6.02 -13.04 -10.83
C PHE A 19 6.66 -11.83 -10.12
N MET A 20 6.20 -11.45 -8.94
CA MET A 20 6.76 -10.33 -8.19
C MET A 20 8.16 -10.67 -7.65
N ARG A 21 8.38 -11.93 -7.25
CA ARG A 21 9.70 -12.45 -6.87
C ARG A 21 10.59 -12.65 -8.09
N GLU A 22 10.07 -13.30 -9.14
CA GLU A 22 10.82 -13.58 -10.39
C GLU A 22 11.32 -12.31 -11.07
N LYS A 23 10.54 -11.22 -11.02
CA LYS A 23 10.90 -9.91 -11.57
C LYS A 23 11.57 -8.97 -10.56
N GLU A 24 11.88 -9.48 -9.37
CA GLU A 24 12.52 -8.74 -8.30
C GLU A 24 11.79 -7.44 -7.88
N ILE A 25 10.45 -7.42 -8.00
CA ILE A 25 9.59 -6.28 -7.67
C ILE A 25 9.47 -6.13 -6.15
N PHE A 26 9.06 -7.20 -5.47
CA PHE A 26 8.93 -7.25 -4.02
C PHE A 26 8.70 -8.69 -3.58
N TRP A 27 9.41 -9.14 -2.54
CA TRP A 27 9.10 -10.39 -1.85
C TRP A 27 9.61 -10.37 -0.41
N ILE A 28 9.13 -11.32 0.38
CA ILE A 28 9.62 -11.61 1.73
C ILE A 28 10.45 -12.89 1.65
N ASP A 29 11.56 -12.97 2.40
CA ASP A 29 12.32 -14.22 2.51
C ASP A 29 11.53 -15.31 3.26
N ASP A 30 11.90 -16.57 3.03
CA ASP A 30 11.17 -17.71 3.59
C ASP A 30 11.18 -17.71 5.14
N ASP A 31 12.21 -17.10 5.74
CA ASP A 31 12.34 -16.91 7.19
C ASP A 31 11.52 -15.72 7.75
N ARG A 32 10.88 -14.92 6.90
CA ARG A 32 10.12 -13.71 7.26
C ARG A 32 10.94 -12.62 7.98
N LYS A 33 12.24 -12.57 7.74
CA LYS A 33 13.18 -11.63 8.36
C LYS A 33 13.44 -10.39 7.51
N PHE A 34 13.24 -10.46 6.20
CA PHE A 34 13.60 -9.39 5.29
C PHE A 34 12.56 -9.16 4.19
N MET A 35 12.26 -7.88 3.95
CA MET A 35 11.67 -7.39 2.71
C MET A 35 12.77 -7.20 1.67
N LEU A 36 12.50 -7.60 0.43
CA LEU A 36 13.47 -7.66 -0.65
C LEU A 36 12.91 -7.06 -1.94
N GLN A 37 13.74 -6.31 -2.66
CA GLN A 37 13.43 -5.74 -3.98
C GLN A 37 14.74 -5.44 -4.71
N LYS A 38 15.01 -6.08 -5.86
CA LYS A 38 16.30 -5.96 -6.57
C LYS A 38 17.49 -6.06 -5.59
N ASN A 39 18.32 -5.02 -5.52
CA ASN A 39 19.46 -4.91 -4.61
C ASN A 39 19.12 -4.30 -3.24
N TRP A 40 17.86 -3.90 -3.03
CA TRP A 40 17.38 -3.35 -1.76
C TRP A 40 16.89 -4.48 -0.84
N LYS A 41 17.23 -4.34 0.44
CA LYS A 41 16.87 -5.27 1.50
C LYS A 41 16.63 -4.50 2.78
N ARG A 42 15.52 -4.78 3.48
CA ARG A 42 15.21 -4.18 4.78
C ARG A 42 14.72 -5.22 5.77
N PRO A 43 15.21 -5.20 7.03
CA PRO A 43 14.72 -6.13 8.04
C PRO A 43 13.24 -5.87 8.35
N VAL A 44 12.49 -6.96 8.54
CA VAL A 44 11.18 -6.94 9.20
C VAL A 44 11.45 -6.82 10.70
N THR A 45 11.08 -5.67 11.27
CA THR A 45 11.52 -5.28 12.62
C THR A 45 10.71 -5.92 13.74
N ASP A 46 9.52 -6.43 13.45
CA ASP A 46 8.65 -7.09 14.41
C ASP A 46 7.77 -8.12 13.70
N SER A 47 7.38 -9.21 14.36
CA SER A 47 6.53 -10.23 13.72
C SER A 47 5.08 -9.75 13.53
N SER A 48 4.64 -8.72 14.26
CA SER A 48 3.29 -8.14 14.14
C SER A 48 2.99 -7.47 12.80
N PHE A 49 3.95 -7.43 11.87
CA PHE A 49 3.67 -7.10 10.48
C PHE A 49 2.92 -8.23 9.74
N PHE A 50 2.87 -9.45 10.27
CA PHE A 50 2.09 -10.55 9.68
C PHE A 50 0.74 -10.73 10.40
N LEU A 51 -0.29 -11.18 9.67
CA LEU A 51 -1.69 -11.10 10.11
C LEU A 51 -1.97 -11.79 11.45
N HIS A 52 -1.56 -13.05 11.62
CA HIS A 52 -1.82 -13.79 12.85
C HIS A 52 -1.07 -13.18 14.05
N GLU A 53 0.19 -12.85 13.85
CA GLU A 53 1.02 -12.20 14.85
C GLU A 53 0.52 -10.78 15.19
N LYS A 54 -0.06 -10.07 14.22
CA LYS A 54 -0.73 -8.77 14.43
C LYS A 54 -1.92 -8.92 15.35
N LEU A 55 -2.78 -9.90 15.13
CA LEU A 55 -3.95 -10.17 15.98
C LEU A 55 -3.52 -10.48 17.42
N ASP A 56 -2.51 -11.33 17.60
CA ASP A 56 -1.94 -11.64 18.92
C ASP A 56 -1.32 -10.41 19.59
N TRP A 57 -0.64 -9.57 18.82
CA TRP A 57 -0.08 -8.31 19.30
C TRP A 57 -1.19 -7.32 19.69
N MET A 58 -2.25 -7.20 18.90
CA MET A 58 -3.41 -6.36 19.21
C MET A 58 -4.09 -6.81 20.50
N ALA A 59 -4.32 -8.11 20.66
CA ALA A 59 -4.92 -8.69 21.87
C ALA A 59 -4.08 -8.39 23.12
N ARG A 60 -2.76 -8.63 23.06
CA ARG A 60 -1.84 -8.35 24.19
C ARG A 60 -1.77 -6.86 24.56
N ASN A 61 -1.99 -5.97 23.60
CA ASN A 61 -1.92 -4.52 23.80
C ASN A 61 -3.30 -3.86 23.99
N ASN A 62 -4.38 -4.64 24.11
CA ASN A 62 -5.76 -4.16 24.23
C ASN A 62 -6.15 -3.19 23.09
N ILE A 63 -5.74 -3.51 21.86
CA ILE A 63 -6.14 -2.76 20.65
C ILE A 63 -7.34 -3.47 20.05
N ASP A 64 -8.46 -2.76 20.00
CA ASP A 64 -9.73 -3.32 19.55
C ASP A 64 -9.80 -3.35 18.01
N HIS A 65 -9.23 -2.35 17.35
CA HIS A 65 -9.30 -2.17 15.90
C HIS A 65 -8.01 -1.51 15.35
N ALA A 66 -7.63 -1.81 14.12
CA ALA A 66 -6.48 -1.20 13.45
C ALA A 66 -6.82 -0.77 12.01
N VAL A 67 -6.32 0.39 11.61
CA VAL A 67 -6.35 0.84 10.22
C VAL A 67 -5.09 0.35 9.52
N ILE A 68 -5.26 -0.44 8.47
CA ILE A 68 -4.15 -1.04 7.69
C ILE A 68 -3.90 -0.20 6.44
N LEU A 69 -2.72 0.39 6.35
CA LEU A 69 -2.27 1.22 5.24
C LEU A 69 -1.37 0.44 4.29
N ASN A 70 -1.29 0.89 3.05
CA ASN A 70 -0.52 0.23 2.01
C ASN A 70 1.00 0.35 2.21
N LEU A 71 1.70 -0.70 1.81
CA LEU A 71 3.15 -0.74 1.75
C LEU A 71 3.65 0.19 0.65
N SER A 72 4.45 1.19 1.04
CA SER A 72 5.07 2.15 0.11
C SER A 72 5.85 1.51 -1.05
N GLN A 73 6.43 0.33 -0.83
CA GLN A 73 7.16 -0.44 -1.86
C GLN A 73 6.26 -0.87 -3.03
N LEU A 74 4.94 -0.90 -2.83
CA LEU A 74 3.95 -1.36 -3.81
C LEU A 74 3.17 -0.20 -4.45
N TYR A 75 3.61 1.05 -4.29
CA TYR A 75 2.98 2.22 -4.93
C TYR A 75 3.19 2.28 -6.45
N GLY A 76 4.04 1.40 -7.00
CA GLY A 76 4.13 1.17 -8.43
C GLY A 76 5.11 2.06 -9.20
N ASN A 77 5.86 2.93 -8.51
CA ASN A 77 6.88 3.77 -9.15
C ASN A 77 7.93 2.96 -9.89
N GLY A 78 8.28 3.41 -11.10
CA GLY A 78 9.33 2.80 -11.91
C GLY A 78 8.98 1.41 -12.43
N LEU A 79 7.76 0.92 -12.22
CA LEU A 79 7.25 -0.31 -12.84
C LEU A 79 6.68 0.01 -14.23
N ARG A 80 6.69 -1.00 -15.11
CA ARG A 80 5.98 -0.90 -16.38
C ARG A 80 4.48 -0.94 -16.11
N LEU A 81 3.68 -0.28 -16.96
CA LEU A 81 2.24 -0.13 -16.77
C LEU A 81 1.51 -1.44 -16.42
N GLU A 82 1.80 -2.54 -17.13
CA GLU A 82 1.14 -3.83 -16.89
C GLU A 82 1.56 -4.50 -15.57
N GLU A 83 2.82 -4.30 -15.14
CA GLU A 83 3.31 -4.79 -13.85
C GLU A 83 2.74 -3.96 -12.71
N MET A 84 2.74 -2.63 -12.87
CA MET A 84 2.16 -1.69 -11.93
C MET A 84 0.69 -2.04 -11.64
N LYS A 85 -0.13 -2.23 -12.68
CA LYS A 85 -1.53 -2.64 -12.51
C LYS A 85 -1.65 -3.93 -11.70
N GLN A 86 -0.87 -4.96 -12.02
CA GLN A 86 -0.93 -6.24 -11.30
C GLN A 86 -0.53 -6.10 -9.83
N VAL A 87 0.50 -5.30 -9.54
CA VAL A 87 0.99 -5.05 -8.17
C VAL A 87 -0.03 -4.28 -7.34
N LEU A 88 -0.60 -3.19 -7.89
CA LEU A 88 -1.64 -2.42 -7.19
C LEU A 88 -2.87 -3.27 -6.91
N ARG A 89 -3.34 -4.04 -7.91
CA ARG A 89 -4.48 -4.94 -7.74
C ARG A 89 -4.21 -6.00 -6.67
N PHE A 90 -3.04 -6.63 -6.70
CA PHE A 90 -2.64 -7.61 -5.67
C PHE A 90 -2.73 -7.01 -4.27
N GLN A 91 -2.15 -5.82 -4.05
CA GLN A 91 -2.17 -5.20 -2.74
C GLN A 91 -3.59 -4.83 -2.28
N ASN A 92 -4.40 -4.26 -3.18
CA ASN A 92 -5.78 -3.89 -2.89
C ASN A 92 -6.64 -5.13 -2.58
N ASP A 93 -6.47 -6.21 -3.34
CA ASP A 93 -7.18 -7.48 -3.13
C ASP A 93 -6.77 -8.14 -1.81
N PHE A 94 -5.48 -8.15 -1.48
CA PHE A 94 -4.97 -8.63 -0.19
C PHE A 94 -5.60 -7.87 0.98
N ASN A 95 -5.59 -6.53 0.91
CA ASN A 95 -6.17 -5.69 1.95
C ASN A 95 -7.69 -5.86 2.07
N ALA A 96 -8.40 -5.97 0.95
CA ALA A 96 -9.84 -6.26 0.92
C ALA A 96 -10.16 -7.61 1.55
N GLU A 97 -9.36 -8.64 1.26
CA GLU A 97 -9.52 -9.95 1.87
C GLU A 97 -9.30 -9.91 3.40
N VAL A 98 -8.26 -9.22 3.87
CA VAL A 98 -8.02 -9.04 5.31
C VAL A 98 -9.21 -8.35 5.98
N GLN A 99 -9.71 -7.25 5.41
CA GLN A 99 -10.86 -6.53 5.97
C GLN A 99 -12.11 -7.41 5.98
N ARG A 100 -12.41 -8.11 4.88
CA ARG A 100 -13.58 -8.98 4.76
C ARG A 100 -13.55 -10.14 5.75
N ASN A 101 -12.38 -10.71 6.00
CA ASN A 101 -12.21 -11.85 6.90
C ASN A 101 -12.21 -11.43 8.38
N TYR A 102 -11.85 -10.18 8.69
CA TYR A 102 -11.76 -9.65 10.06
C TYR A 102 -12.33 -8.22 10.18
N PRO A 103 -13.61 -8.00 9.83
CA PRO A 103 -14.18 -6.66 9.71
C PRO A 103 -14.34 -5.94 11.06
N ASP A 104 -14.39 -6.68 12.17
CA ASP A 104 -14.39 -6.11 13.51
C ASP A 104 -13.00 -5.64 13.96
N LYS A 105 -11.93 -6.14 13.33
CA LYS A 105 -10.53 -5.85 13.69
C LYS A 105 -9.85 -4.87 12.77
N PHE A 106 -10.20 -4.85 11.49
CA PHE A 106 -9.47 -4.06 10.51
C PHE A 106 -10.38 -3.20 9.65
N THR A 107 -9.91 -1.99 9.40
CA THR A 107 -10.29 -1.17 8.24
C THR A 107 -9.04 -1.06 7.38
N CYS A 108 -9.10 -1.53 6.15
CA CYS A 108 -7.94 -1.54 5.26
C CYS A 108 -8.04 -0.44 4.21
N GLY A 109 -6.89 0.09 3.82
CA GLY A 109 -6.77 1.04 2.73
C GLY A 109 -6.45 0.39 1.38
N PHE A 110 -6.59 1.16 0.33
CA PHE A 110 -6.23 0.78 -1.04
C PHE A 110 -5.38 1.87 -1.69
N VAL A 111 -4.58 1.49 -2.66
CA VAL A 111 -3.58 2.33 -3.32
C VAL A 111 -3.88 2.44 -4.79
N ILE A 112 -3.51 3.59 -5.35
CA ILE A 112 -3.48 3.86 -6.77
C ILE A 112 -2.13 4.47 -7.14
N HIS A 113 -1.83 4.56 -8.44
CA HIS A 113 -0.71 5.33 -8.92
C HIS A 113 -1.18 6.66 -9.51
N ALA A 114 -0.87 7.78 -8.84
CA ALA A 114 -1.41 9.09 -9.19
C ALA A 114 -0.99 9.59 -10.60
N GLY A 115 0.19 9.17 -11.09
CA GLY A 115 0.62 9.47 -12.46
C GLY A 115 -0.20 8.84 -13.60
N PHE A 116 -1.18 7.99 -13.29
CA PHE A 116 -2.06 7.36 -14.28
C PHE A 116 -3.54 7.62 -13.93
N VAL A 117 -3.92 8.89 -13.88
CA VAL A 117 -5.21 9.41 -13.38
C VAL A 117 -6.42 8.59 -13.82
N ARG A 118 -6.59 8.33 -15.13
CA ARG A 118 -7.74 7.56 -15.62
C ARG A 118 -7.80 6.14 -15.05
N SER A 119 -6.65 5.47 -14.93
CA SER A 119 -6.58 4.14 -14.31
C SER A 119 -6.74 4.19 -12.80
N ALA A 120 -6.26 5.26 -12.15
CA ALA A 120 -6.44 5.48 -10.72
C ALA A 120 -7.93 5.68 -10.37
N VAL A 121 -8.65 6.51 -11.13
CA VAL A 121 -10.10 6.72 -10.98
C VAL A 121 -10.85 5.39 -11.09
N TRP A 122 -10.57 4.60 -12.13
CA TRP A 122 -11.19 3.28 -12.30
C TRP A 122 -10.88 2.32 -11.14
N GLU A 123 -9.65 2.33 -10.64
CA GLU A 123 -9.25 1.48 -9.51
C GLU A 123 -9.91 1.93 -8.20
N ILE A 124 -10.13 3.24 -8.01
CA ILE A 124 -10.92 3.78 -6.89
C ILE A 124 -12.35 3.25 -6.95
N GLU A 125 -13.02 3.35 -8.09
CA GLU A 125 -14.39 2.83 -8.27
C GLU A 125 -14.45 1.34 -7.91
N ARG A 126 -13.54 0.52 -8.44
CA ARG A 126 -13.48 -0.91 -8.11
C ARG A 126 -13.26 -1.15 -6.60
N CYS A 127 -12.31 -0.44 -5.98
CA CYS A 127 -12.01 -0.64 -4.57
C CYS A 127 -13.19 -0.28 -3.67
N VAL A 128 -13.97 0.73 -4.04
CA VAL A 128 -15.15 1.15 -3.28
C VAL A 128 -16.35 0.25 -3.57
N GLU A 129 -16.72 0.11 -4.84
CA GLU A 129 -17.99 -0.52 -5.24
C GLU A 129 -17.93 -2.05 -5.19
N GLU A 130 -16.78 -2.65 -5.48
CA GLU A 130 -16.63 -4.11 -5.51
C GLU A 130 -15.97 -4.66 -4.24
N LEU A 131 -14.94 -3.98 -3.72
CA LEU A 131 -14.15 -4.47 -2.58
C LEU A 131 -14.61 -3.91 -1.22
N GLY A 132 -15.43 -2.86 -1.20
CA GLY A 132 -15.93 -2.25 0.04
C GLY A 132 -14.86 -1.55 0.87
N LEU A 133 -13.78 -1.08 0.24
CA LEU A 133 -12.72 -0.33 0.90
C LEU A 133 -13.05 1.16 0.93
N THR A 134 -12.69 1.84 2.02
CA THR A 134 -13.08 3.25 2.27
C THR A 134 -11.92 4.17 2.63
N VAL A 135 -10.70 3.64 2.71
CA VAL A 135 -9.49 4.40 3.02
C VAL A 135 -8.58 4.44 1.79
N LEU A 136 -8.45 5.60 1.16
CA LEU A 136 -7.52 5.82 0.05
C LEU A 136 -6.15 6.20 0.62
N CYS A 137 -5.13 5.40 0.35
CA CYS A 137 -3.75 5.72 0.73
C CYS A 137 -3.04 6.33 -0.48
N LEU A 138 -2.58 7.57 -0.35
CA LEU A 138 -1.81 8.27 -1.37
C LEU A 138 -0.42 8.59 -0.86
N PRO A 139 0.60 8.54 -1.73
CA PRO A 139 1.88 9.11 -1.36
C PRO A 139 1.85 10.64 -1.31
N THR A 140 2.88 11.25 -0.70
CA THR A 140 3.15 12.70 -0.90
C THR A 140 3.59 13.03 -2.33
N HIS A 141 4.17 12.07 -3.05
CA HIS A 141 4.72 12.23 -4.40
C HIS A 141 4.77 10.91 -5.18
N TYR A 142 4.83 10.97 -6.50
CA TYR A 142 4.97 9.80 -7.38
C TYR A 142 5.99 10.07 -8.47
N MET A 143 6.47 9.00 -9.12
CA MET A 143 7.35 9.12 -10.29
C MET A 143 6.51 9.09 -11.56
N ASP A 144 6.64 10.10 -12.42
CA ASP A 144 5.97 10.13 -13.72
C ASP A 144 6.62 9.17 -14.73
N THR A 145 6.04 9.06 -15.93
CA THR A 145 6.44 8.09 -16.95
C THR A 145 7.85 8.31 -17.51
N ILE A 146 8.45 9.48 -17.29
CA ILE A 146 9.81 9.81 -17.71
C ILE A 146 10.81 9.83 -16.54
N GLY A 147 10.37 9.44 -15.34
CA GLY A 147 11.24 9.31 -14.16
C GLY A 147 11.34 10.55 -13.29
N THR A 148 10.48 11.56 -13.48
CA THR A 148 10.49 12.78 -12.67
C THR A 148 9.58 12.62 -11.47
N TRP A 149 10.05 13.04 -10.29
CA TRP A 149 9.21 13.07 -9.09
C TRP A 149 8.21 14.24 -9.14
N ARG A 150 6.94 13.94 -8.92
CA ARG A 150 5.81 14.90 -8.93
C ARG A 150 5.07 14.85 -7.61
N SER A 151 4.59 16.00 -7.15
CA SER A 151 3.64 16.09 -6.04
C SER A 151 2.30 15.49 -6.43
N ILE A 152 1.58 14.86 -5.50
CA ILE A 152 0.17 14.50 -5.72
C ILE A 152 -0.78 15.71 -5.65
N PHE A 153 -0.31 16.84 -5.13
CA PHE A 153 -1.07 18.08 -5.03
C PHE A 153 -0.76 18.94 -6.27
N ASP A 154 -1.28 18.51 -7.41
CA ASP A 154 -1.16 19.13 -8.72
C ASP A 154 -2.52 19.10 -9.43
N GLU A 155 -2.80 20.05 -10.32
CA GLU A 155 -4.07 20.12 -11.08
C GLU A 155 -4.33 18.83 -11.88
N GLU A 156 -3.28 18.16 -12.37
CA GLU A 156 -3.44 16.90 -13.10
C GLU A 156 -4.06 15.78 -12.23
N VAL A 157 -3.84 15.83 -10.91
CA VAL A 157 -4.29 14.80 -9.95
C VAL A 157 -5.67 15.13 -9.36
N GLU A 158 -6.21 16.34 -9.60
CA GLU A 158 -7.50 16.78 -9.08
C GLU A 158 -8.65 15.75 -9.26
N PRO A 159 -8.79 15.05 -10.41
CA PRO A 159 -9.85 14.05 -10.58
C PRO A 159 -9.80 12.89 -9.57
N ILE A 160 -8.61 12.55 -9.04
CA ILE A 160 -8.46 11.54 -7.97
C ILE A 160 -9.04 12.06 -6.65
N LEU A 161 -8.84 13.34 -6.34
CA LEU A 161 -9.37 13.97 -5.14
C LEU A 161 -10.89 14.21 -5.25
N GLU A 162 -11.38 14.57 -6.43
CA GLU A 162 -12.82 14.71 -6.70
C GLU A 162 -13.58 13.40 -6.50
N ILE A 163 -13.07 12.29 -7.02
CA ILE A 163 -13.72 10.99 -6.83
C ILE A 163 -13.60 10.48 -5.39
N ALA A 164 -12.50 10.78 -4.70
CA ALA A 164 -12.36 10.49 -3.28
C ALA A 164 -13.39 11.29 -2.44
N ASP A 165 -13.63 12.57 -2.76
CA ASP A 165 -14.69 13.36 -2.11
C ASP A 165 -16.09 12.84 -2.49
N HIS A 166 -16.32 12.44 -3.74
CA HIS A 166 -17.59 11.87 -4.18
C HIS A 166 -18.00 10.66 -3.33
N TYR A 167 -17.08 9.71 -3.13
CA TYR A 167 -17.30 8.53 -2.29
C TYR A 167 -17.11 8.78 -0.78
N LYS A 168 -16.74 10.01 -0.38
CA LYS A 168 -16.47 10.40 1.02
C LYS A 168 -15.41 9.51 1.67
N LEU A 169 -14.35 9.20 0.92
CA LEU A 169 -13.24 8.38 1.39
C LEU A 169 -12.44 9.11 2.45
N ALA A 170 -11.94 8.34 3.43
CA ALA A 170 -10.85 8.80 4.26
C ALA A 170 -9.55 8.77 3.42
N VAL A 171 -8.80 9.87 3.41
CA VAL A 171 -7.54 9.95 2.68
C VAL A 171 -6.37 9.95 3.66
N GLU A 172 -5.47 8.98 3.50
CA GLU A 172 -4.19 8.92 4.20
C GLU A 172 -3.08 9.34 3.25
N ILE A 173 -2.18 10.21 3.73
CA ILE A 173 -1.04 10.70 2.95
C ILE A 173 0.26 10.20 3.56
N HIS A 174 0.95 9.30 2.86
CA HIS A 174 2.16 8.65 3.35
C HIS A 174 3.44 9.22 2.71
N PRO A 175 4.42 9.71 3.50
CA PRO A 175 5.76 10.02 2.99
C PRO A 175 6.59 8.74 2.80
N TYR A 176 7.36 8.65 1.73
CA TYR A 176 8.26 7.53 1.45
C TYR A 176 9.34 8.02 0.48
N ASP A 177 10.45 7.29 0.34
CA ASP A 177 11.52 7.59 -0.64
C ASP A 177 12.01 9.05 -0.63
N GLY A 178 11.92 9.71 0.54
CA GLY A 178 12.32 11.09 0.77
C GLY A 178 13.72 11.37 0.22
N GLU A 179 14.66 10.55 0.64
CA GLU A 179 16.06 10.58 0.21
C GLU A 179 16.26 10.52 -1.30
N LYS A 180 15.44 9.75 -2.03
CA LYS A 180 15.56 9.60 -3.49
C LYS A 180 15.13 10.88 -4.22
N PHE A 181 14.10 11.57 -3.72
CA PHE A 181 13.64 12.80 -4.35
C PHE A 181 14.55 14.00 -4.05
N ILE A 182 15.12 14.08 -2.84
CA ILE A 182 16.11 15.14 -2.49
C ILE A 182 17.56 14.77 -2.83
N GLN A 183 17.80 13.61 -3.43
CA GLN A 183 19.13 13.08 -3.74
C GLN A 183 20.05 13.01 -2.50
N LEU A 184 19.48 12.72 -1.32
CA LEU A 184 20.23 12.51 -0.10
C LEU A 184 20.87 11.12 -0.14
N GLU A 185 22.18 11.05 0.10
CA GLU A 185 22.90 9.78 0.17
C GLU A 185 22.47 9.00 1.42
N ASN A 186 22.10 7.74 1.22
CA ASN A 186 21.76 6.82 2.30
C ASN A 186 23.04 6.09 2.71
N VAL A 187 23.79 6.69 3.66
CA VAL A 187 25.11 6.20 4.13
C VAL A 187 24.96 5.15 5.22
#